data_AF-A0A3R9UCJ6-F1
#
_entry.id   AF-A0A3R9UCJ6-F1
#
_cell.length_a   1.000
_cell.length_b   1.000
_cell.length_c   1.000
_cell.angle_alpha   90.00
_cell.angle_beta   90.00
_cell.angle_gamma   90.00
#
_symmetry.space_group_name_H-M   'P 1'
#
loop_
_entity.id
_entity.type
_entity.pdbx_description
1 polymer ?
#
loop_
_entity_poly.entity_id
_entity_poly.type
_entity_poly.pdbx_seq_one_letter_code
_entity_poly.pdbx_strand_id
1 'polypeptide(L)'
;EHNDFALSESSAILEYLEELYPDTAIYPKDIQARARARQIQAWLRSDLVALRTERPTDVIFIQPKSTPLSEEGKKAAEKLFFVAEKLLASDAEFLFGSWSIVDAELALMLQRLIQNGDAVSERLKNYALQQWQRPSVQKWLALRHK
;
A
#
# COMPACT_ATOMS: atom_id res chain seq x y z
N GLU A 1 6.69 16.93 -12.79
CA GLU A 1 6.18 18.07 -13.59
C GLU A 1 5.27 17.54 -14.68
N HIS A 2 4.21 18.27 -15.01
CA HIS A 2 3.29 17.98 -16.10
C HIS A 2 2.85 19.32 -16.71
N ASN A 3 3.25 19.60 -17.96
CA ASN A 3 2.96 20.88 -18.65
C ASN A 3 3.28 22.13 -17.79
N ASP A 4 4.53 22.26 -17.36
CA ASP A 4 5.03 23.35 -16.50
C ASP A 4 4.39 23.45 -15.10
N PHE A 5 3.54 22.49 -14.73
CA PHE A 5 2.99 22.36 -13.37
C PHE A 5 3.79 21.34 -12.55
N ALA A 6 4.35 21.79 -11.43
CA ALA A 6 5.04 20.95 -10.46
C ALA A 6 4.13 20.68 -9.25
N LEU A 7 3.96 19.40 -8.91
CA LEU A 7 3.18 18.95 -7.77
C LEU A 7 3.97 17.90 -6.99
N SER A 8 4.01 18.08 -5.67
CA SER A 8 4.56 17.12 -4.70
C SER A 8 3.42 16.48 -3.89
N GLU A 9 3.77 15.57 -2.98
CA GLU A 9 2.85 14.69 -2.26
C GLU A 9 2.19 13.63 -3.13
N SER A 10 2.54 12.37 -2.90
CA SER A 10 2.04 11.23 -3.69
C SER A 10 0.52 11.17 -3.76
N SER A 11 -0.21 11.44 -2.66
CA SER A 11 -1.68 11.45 -2.69
C SER A 11 -2.25 12.61 -3.49
N ALA A 12 -1.63 13.79 -3.44
CA ALA A 12 -2.07 14.93 -4.25
C ALA A 12 -1.82 14.66 -5.75
N ILE A 13 -0.68 14.06 -6.09
CA ILE A 13 -0.37 13.62 -7.46
C ILE A 13 -1.40 12.60 -7.95
N LEU A 14 -1.79 11.62 -7.11
CA LEU A 14 -2.78 10.61 -7.49
C LEU A 14 -4.17 11.23 -7.72
N GLU A 15 -4.62 12.15 -6.86
CA GLU A 15 -5.88 12.87 -7.06
C GLU A 15 -5.84 13.74 -8.32
N TYR A 16 -4.73 14.43 -8.59
CA TYR A 16 -4.53 15.19 -9.83
C TYR A 16 -4.62 14.29 -11.08
N LEU A 17 -4.02 13.10 -11.04
CA LEU A 17 -4.09 12.14 -12.14
C LEU A 17 -5.50 11.54 -12.33
N GLU A 18 -6.24 11.32 -11.24
CA GLU A 18 -7.65 10.88 -11.28
C GLU A 18 -8.53 11.93 -11.97
N GLU A 19 -8.33 13.21 -11.69
CA GLU A 19 -9.06 14.31 -12.34
C GLU A 19 -8.66 14.49 -13.80
N LEU A 20 -7.38 14.34 -14.12
CA LEU A 20 -6.84 14.53 -15.46
C LEU A 20 -7.19 13.39 -16.42
N TYR A 21 -7.30 12.15 -15.92
CA TYR A 21 -7.54 10.95 -16.71
C TYR A 21 -8.73 10.13 -16.17
N PRO A 22 -9.97 10.66 -16.22
CA PRO A 22 -11.15 10.03 -15.60
C PRO A 22 -11.51 8.66 -16.20
N ASP A 23 -11.10 8.39 -17.44
CA ASP A 23 -11.32 7.10 -18.11
C ASP A 23 -10.42 5.97 -17.57
N THR A 24 -9.36 6.31 -16.82
CA THR A 24 -8.45 5.36 -16.15
C THR A 24 -8.51 5.55 -14.64
N ALA A 25 -9.72 5.48 -14.09
CA ALA A 25 -9.96 5.68 -12.66
C ALA A 25 -9.15 4.70 -11.80
N ILE A 26 -8.46 5.23 -10.80
CA ILE A 26 -7.68 4.51 -9.80
C ILE A 26 -8.33 4.57 -8.40
N TYR A 27 -9.41 5.34 -8.25
CA TYR A 27 -10.24 5.36 -7.05
C TYR A 27 -11.62 4.72 -7.32
N PRO A 28 -12.31 4.22 -6.27
CA PRO A 28 -13.69 3.79 -6.39
C PRO A 28 -14.61 4.91 -6.90
N LYS A 29 -15.60 4.57 -7.74
CA LYS A 29 -16.60 5.54 -8.22
C LYS A 29 -17.64 5.90 -7.16
N ASP A 30 -18.00 4.94 -6.31
CA ASP A 30 -18.89 5.19 -5.18
C ASP A 30 -18.26 6.21 -4.21
N ILE A 31 -19.05 7.19 -3.78
CA ILE A 31 -18.56 8.31 -2.98
C ILE A 31 -18.06 7.87 -1.60
N GLN A 32 -18.71 6.88 -0.98
CA GLN A 32 -18.34 6.39 0.35
C GLN A 32 -17.09 5.51 0.27
N ALA A 33 -17.02 4.63 -0.73
CA ALA A 33 -15.84 3.82 -1.01
C ALA A 33 -14.63 4.71 -1.33
N ARG A 34 -14.80 5.78 -2.13
CA ARG A 34 -13.73 6.75 -2.40
C ARG A 34 -13.29 7.50 -1.16
N ALA A 35 -14.22 7.93 -0.31
CA ALA A 35 -13.87 8.55 0.98
C ALA A 35 -13.09 7.58 1.89
N ARG A 36 -13.47 6.29 1.90
CA ARG A 36 -12.75 5.25 2.64
C ARG A 36 -11.36 5.00 2.06
N ALA A 37 -11.22 4.98 0.75
CA ALA A 37 -9.94 4.86 0.07
C ALA A 37 -8.99 5.99 0.51
N ARG A 38 -9.46 7.24 0.48
CA ARG A 38 -8.70 8.42 0.97
C ARG A 38 -8.35 8.32 2.45
N GLN A 39 -9.27 7.83 3.28
CA GLN A 39 -9.00 7.59 4.70
C GLN A 39 -7.83 6.63 4.90
N ILE A 40 -7.83 5.48 4.20
CA ILE A 40 -6.77 4.48 4.31
C ILE A 40 -5.45 5.06 3.80
N GLN A 41 -5.48 5.76 2.67
CA GLN A 41 -4.32 6.41 2.06
C GLN A 41 -3.64 7.40 3.01
N ALA A 42 -4.44 8.24 3.68
CA ALA A 42 -3.97 9.19 4.68
C ALA A 42 -3.42 8.47 5.93
N TRP A 43 -4.14 7.46 6.42
CA TRP A 43 -3.73 6.66 7.58
C TRP A 43 -2.38 5.96 7.36
N LEU A 44 -2.17 5.33 6.20
CA LEU A 44 -0.89 4.66 5.87
C LEU A 44 0.30 5.64 5.83
N ARG A 45 0.05 6.93 5.63
CA ARG A 45 1.08 7.99 5.54
C ARG A 45 1.36 8.71 6.86
N SER A 46 0.35 8.84 7.72
CA SER A 46 0.45 9.60 8.97
C SER A 46 0.60 8.72 10.22
N ASP A 47 0.28 7.44 10.11
CA ASP A 47 0.36 6.47 11.21
C ASP A 47 1.45 5.42 10.93
N LEU A 48 1.55 4.39 11.78
CA LEU A 48 2.44 3.24 11.65
C LEU A 48 3.93 3.65 11.58
N VAL A 49 4.28 4.78 12.21
CA VAL A 49 5.61 5.40 12.11
C VAL A 49 6.71 4.48 12.60
N ALA A 50 6.50 3.77 13.72
CA ALA A 50 7.47 2.79 14.24
C ALA A 50 7.75 1.69 13.20
N LEU A 51 6.68 1.08 12.66
CA LEU A 51 6.81 0.06 11.61
C LEU A 51 7.52 0.60 10.36
N ARG A 52 7.18 1.81 9.89
CA ARG A 52 7.83 2.40 8.71
C ARG A 52 9.30 2.73 8.92
N THR A 53 9.67 3.09 10.14
CA THR A 53 11.06 3.37 10.54
C THR A 53 11.86 2.07 10.63
N GLU A 54 11.29 1.04 11.24
CA GLU A 54 11.97 -0.25 11.49
C GLU A 54 11.95 -1.18 10.27
N ARG A 55 10.98 -0.99 9.38
CA ARG A 55 10.84 -1.67 8.09
C ARG A 55 10.72 -0.63 6.97
N PRO A 56 11.80 0.11 6.67
CA PRO A 56 11.80 1.10 5.60
C PRO A 56 11.57 0.42 4.25
N THR A 57 11.28 1.20 3.20
CA THR A 57 11.03 0.62 1.86
C THR A 57 12.20 -0.21 1.36
N ASP A 58 13.41 0.11 1.82
CA ASP A 58 14.64 -0.61 1.50
C ASP A 58 14.57 -2.10 1.85
N VAL A 59 13.76 -2.49 2.83
CA VAL A 59 13.51 -3.91 3.16
C VAL A 59 12.88 -4.68 2.00
N ILE A 60 12.05 -4.00 1.21
CA ILE A 60 11.36 -4.61 0.07
C ILE A 60 12.32 -4.77 -1.13
N PHE A 61 13.35 -3.93 -1.23
CA PHE A 61 14.10 -3.75 -2.48
C PHE A 61 15.61 -3.93 -2.39
N ILE A 62 16.19 -3.92 -1.19
CA ILE A 62 17.64 -3.91 -0.98
C ILE A 62 18.03 -5.05 -0.06
N GLN A 63 17.62 -5.00 1.21
CA GLN A 63 18.01 -6.01 2.19
C GLN A 63 17.05 -6.05 3.39
N PRO A 64 16.74 -7.25 3.91
CA PRO A 64 16.05 -7.40 5.18
C PRO A 64 16.80 -6.76 6.35
N LYS A 65 16.06 -6.39 7.40
CA LYS A 65 16.58 -6.01 8.71
C LYS A 65 16.62 -7.23 9.62
N SER A 66 17.79 -7.52 10.18
CA SER A 66 17.98 -8.58 11.18
C SER A 66 17.44 -8.21 12.56
N THR A 67 17.28 -6.91 12.85
CA THR A 67 16.74 -6.44 14.12
C THR A 67 15.24 -6.77 14.23
N PRO A 68 14.82 -7.51 15.27
CA PRO A 68 13.41 -7.74 15.56
C PRO A 68 12.67 -6.42 15.75
N LEU A 69 11.35 -6.42 15.50
CA LEU A 69 10.52 -5.26 15.80
C LEU A 69 10.57 -4.93 17.30
N SER A 70 10.63 -3.63 17.60
CA SER A 70 10.38 -3.10 18.93
C SER A 70 8.94 -3.39 19.38
N GLU A 71 8.60 -3.13 20.64
CA GLU A 71 7.22 -3.24 21.11
C GLU A 71 6.29 -2.26 20.39
N GLU A 72 6.76 -1.06 20.07
CA GLU A 72 6.05 -0.07 19.27
C GLU A 72 5.87 -0.54 17.82
N GLY A 73 6.90 -1.15 17.25
CA GLY A 73 6.88 -1.76 15.91
C GLY A 73 5.88 -2.90 15.82
N LYS A 74 5.85 -3.80 16.82
CA LYS A 74 4.89 -4.90 16.92
C LYS A 74 3.45 -4.38 17.04
N LYS A 75 3.19 -3.41 17.92
CA LYS A 75 1.86 -2.77 18.04
C LYS A 75 1.41 -2.12 16.73
N ALA A 76 2.33 -1.49 16.00
CA ALA A 76 2.03 -0.93 14.68
C ALA A 76 1.71 -2.03 13.65
N ALA A 77 2.44 -3.14 13.64
CA ALA A 77 2.15 -4.29 12.78
C ALA A 77 0.80 -4.94 13.10
N GLU A 78 0.49 -5.15 14.39
CA GLU A 78 -0.81 -5.67 14.85
C GLU A 78 -1.96 -4.75 14.43
N LYS A 79 -1.78 -3.43 14.57
CA LYS A 79 -2.77 -2.44 14.10
C LYS A 79 -2.97 -2.52 12.59
N LEU A 80 -1.89 -2.64 11.82
CA LEU A 80 -1.96 -2.82 10.37
C LEU A 80 -2.77 -4.07 10.01
N PHE A 81 -2.47 -5.21 10.63
CA PHE A 81 -3.16 -6.47 10.37
C PHE A 81 -4.64 -6.39 10.73
N PHE A 82 -4.96 -5.88 11.91
CA PHE A 82 -6.34 -5.73 12.36
C PHE A 82 -7.16 -4.89 11.37
N VAL A 83 -6.63 -3.75 10.92
CA VAL A 83 -7.33 -2.89 9.97
C VAL A 83 -7.42 -3.55 8.59
N ALA A 84 -6.34 -4.16 8.09
CA ALA A 84 -6.32 -4.84 6.80
C ALA A 84 -7.35 -5.99 6.74
N GLU A 85 -7.41 -6.82 7.79
CA GLU A 85 -8.39 -7.92 7.89
C GLU A 85 -9.83 -7.45 8.00
N LYS A 86 -10.07 -6.28 8.61
CA LYS A 86 -11.41 -5.68 8.68
C LYS A 86 -11.85 -5.04 7.37
N LEU A 87 -10.92 -4.50 6.59
CA LEU A 87 -11.21 -3.89 5.29
C LEU A 87 -11.36 -4.94 4.19
N LEU A 88 -10.57 -6.01 4.24
CA LEU A 88 -10.64 -7.08 3.27
C LEU A 88 -11.80 -8.02 3.62
N ALA A 89 -12.90 -7.92 2.87
CA ALA A 89 -14.01 -8.86 3.02
C ALA A 89 -13.55 -10.31 2.78
N SER A 90 -14.28 -11.28 3.34
CA SER A 90 -14.00 -12.71 3.13
C SER A 90 -13.92 -13.02 1.63
N ASP A 91 -12.84 -13.68 1.21
CA ASP A 91 -12.55 -14.05 -0.18
C ASP A 91 -12.42 -12.89 -1.20
N ALA A 92 -12.35 -11.64 -0.74
CA ALA A 92 -12.17 -10.50 -1.62
C ALA A 92 -10.73 -10.38 -2.13
N GLU A 93 -10.60 -10.15 -3.44
CA GLU A 93 -9.32 -9.85 -4.09
C GLU A 93 -8.90 -8.38 -3.92
N PHE A 94 -9.87 -7.47 -3.76
CA PHE A 94 -9.67 -6.03 -3.65
C PHE A 94 -10.50 -5.42 -2.53
N LEU A 95 -10.03 -4.32 -1.96
CA LEU A 95 -10.67 -3.62 -0.83
C LEU A 95 -12.08 -3.10 -1.17
N PHE A 96 -12.34 -2.75 -2.43
CA PHE A 96 -13.59 -2.11 -2.86
C PHE A 96 -14.27 -2.87 -4.01
N GLY A 97 -14.07 -4.20 -4.09
CA GLY A 97 -14.66 -5.08 -5.10
C GLY A 97 -13.97 -5.01 -6.48
N SER A 98 -13.41 -3.85 -6.84
CA SER A 98 -12.48 -3.68 -7.95
C SER A 98 -11.18 -3.08 -7.47
N TRP A 99 -10.10 -3.28 -8.24
CA TRP A 99 -8.81 -2.69 -7.91
C TRP A 99 -8.88 -1.16 -7.79
N SER A 100 -8.21 -0.65 -6.77
CA SER A 100 -7.94 0.76 -6.54
C SER A 100 -6.46 0.97 -6.19
N ILE A 101 -5.99 2.21 -6.27
CA ILE A 101 -4.61 2.54 -5.90
C ILE A 101 -4.28 2.15 -4.46
N VAL A 102 -5.28 2.19 -3.57
CA VAL A 102 -5.11 1.86 -2.15
C VAL A 102 -4.81 0.37 -1.96
N ASP A 103 -5.21 -0.51 -2.88
CA ASP A 103 -4.83 -1.91 -2.84
C ASP A 103 -3.31 -2.07 -2.96
N ALA A 104 -2.69 -1.33 -3.89
CA ALA A 104 -1.25 -1.32 -4.07
C ALA A 104 -0.51 -0.69 -2.88
N GLU A 105 -1.05 0.37 -2.28
CA GLU A 105 -0.46 1.01 -1.11
C GLU A 105 -0.52 0.14 0.15
N LEU A 106 -1.64 -0.53 0.39
CA LEU A 106 -1.78 -1.47 1.50
C LEU A 106 -0.86 -2.67 1.29
N ALA A 107 -0.80 -3.22 0.07
CA ALA A 107 0.11 -4.31 -0.26
C ALA A 107 1.57 -3.90 -0.04
N LEU A 108 1.98 -2.68 -0.43
CA LEU A 108 3.33 -2.17 -0.15
C LEU A 108 3.62 -2.14 1.35
N MET A 109 2.66 -1.74 2.20
CA MET A 109 2.85 -1.73 3.64
C MET A 109 3.01 -3.15 4.21
N LEU A 110 2.22 -4.12 3.73
CA LEU A 110 2.35 -5.52 4.11
C LEU A 110 3.68 -6.13 3.63
N GLN A 111 4.13 -5.78 2.42
CA GLN A 111 5.39 -6.26 1.86
C GLN A 111 6.62 -5.87 2.71
N ARG A 112 6.55 -4.78 3.48
CA ARG A 112 7.61 -4.41 4.45
C ARG A 112 7.89 -5.51 5.46
N LEU A 113 6.84 -6.24 5.87
CA LEU A 113 6.92 -7.33 6.85
C LEU A 113 7.22 -8.65 6.14
N ILE A 114 6.53 -8.91 5.02
CA ILE A 114 6.66 -10.15 4.25
C ILE A 114 8.10 -10.33 3.74
N GLN A 115 8.67 -9.29 3.10
CA GLN A 115 10.03 -9.36 2.55
C GLN A 115 11.11 -9.38 3.63
N ASN A 116 10.78 -8.93 4.84
CA ASN A 116 11.69 -9.05 5.99
C ASN A 116 11.67 -10.45 6.62
N GLY A 117 10.67 -11.27 6.31
CA GLY A 117 10.42 -12.55 6.98
C GLY A 117 9.68 -12.41 8.32
N ASP A 118 9.05 -11.27 8.60
CA ASP A 118 8.20 -11.13 9.79
C ASP A 118 6.91 -11.96 9.64
N ALA A 119 6.32 -12.34 10.77
CA ALA A 119 5.08 -13.10 10.77
C ALA A 119 3.91 -12.27 10.22
N VAL A 120 3.27 -12.79 9.18
CA VAL A 120 2.06 -12.23 8.55
C VAL A 120 1.10 -13.39 8.29
N SER A 121 -0.21 -13.20 8.47
CA SER A 121 -1.19 -14.25 8.19
C SER A 121 -1.16 -14.63 6.71
N GLU A 122 -1.37 -15.92 6.39
CA GLU A 122 -1.34 -16.40 5.00
C GLU A 122 -2.34 -15.65 4.11
N ARG A 123 -3.49 -15.26 4.67
CA ARG A 123 -4.50 -14.46 3.96
C ARG A 123 -3.95 -13.10 3.52
N LEU A 124 -3.30 -12.36 4.43
CA LEU A 124 -2.73 -11.05 4.10
C LEU A 124 -1.51 -11.17 3.18
N LYS A 125 -0.71 -12.24 3.33
CA LYS A 125 0.37 -12.56 2.38
C LYS A 125 -0.17 -12.78 0.97
N ASN A 126 -1.18 -13.63 0.81
CA ASN A 126 -1.78 -13.94 -0.49
C ASN A 126 -2.36 -12.69 -1.15
N TYR A 127 -3.10 -11.87 -0.39
CA TYR A 127 -3.59 -10.58 -0.86
C TYR A 127 -2.44 -9.67 -1.33
N ALA A 128 -1.40 -9.48 -0.51
CA ALA A 128 -0.27 -8.61 -0.85
C ALA A 128 0.50 -9.12 -2.08
N LEU A 129 0.69 -10.43 -2.21
CA LEU A 129 1.33 -11.07 -3.36
C LEU A 129 0.51 -10.86 -4.64
N GLN A 130 -0.81 -11.04 -4.57
CA GLN A 130 -1.70 -10.80 -5.71
C GLN A 130 -1.61 -9.36 -6.20
N GLN A 131 -1.67 -8.37 -5.30
CA GLN A 131 -1.51 -6.97 -5.68
C GLN A 131 -0.12 -6.67 -6.26
N TRP A 132 0.91 -7.38 -5.77
CA TRP A 132 2.27 -7.26 -6.28
C TRP A 132 2.40 -7.75 -7.73
N GLN A 133 1.60 -8.73 -8.16
CA GLN A 133 1.58 -9.25 -9.52
C GLN A 133 0.92 -8.32 -10.54
N ARG A 134 0.32 -7.21 -10.12
CA ARG A 134 -0.31 -6.25 -11.05
C ARG A 134 0.71 -5.79 -12.10
N PRO A 135 0.35 -5.75 -13.40
CA PRO A 135 1.28 -5.37 -14.47
C PRO A 135 1.97 -4.02 -14.26
N SER A 136 1.26 -3.02 -13.73
CA SER A 136 1.84 -1.71 -13.42
C SER A 136 2.88 -1.77 -12.30
N VAL A 137 2.65 -2.60 -11.28
CA VAL A 137 3.61 -2.83 -10.18
C VAL A 137 4.82 -3.59 -10.70
N GLN A 138 4.61 -4.67 -11.46
CA GLN A 138 5.70 -5.43 -12.09
C GLN A 138 6.56 -4.56 -13.01
N LYS A 139 5.93 -3.70 -13.82
CA LYS A 139 6.65 -2.74 -14.67
C LYS A 139 7.49 -1.76 -13.83
N TRP A 140 6.94 -1.27 -12.72
CA TRP A 140 7.69 -0.41 -11.79
C TRP A 140 8.89 -1.14 -11.15
N LEU A 141 8.71 -2.39 -10.71
CA LEU A 141 9.80 -3.21 -10.16
C LEU A 141 10.91 -3.42 -11.19
N ALA A 142 10.55 -3.63 -12.46
CA ALA A 142 11.50 -3.81 -13.55
C ALA A 142 12.35 -2.55 -13.82
N LEU A 143 11.87 -1.34 -13.48
CA LEU A 143 12.66 -0.10 -13.63
C LEU A 143 13.88 -0.08 -12.72
N ARG A 144 13.87 -0.87 -11.64
CA ARG A 144 14.96 -0.95 -10.67
C ARG A 144 16.09 -1.89 -11.07
N HIS A 145 15.87 -2.72 -12.08
CA HIS A 145 16.89 -3.61 -12.65
C HIS A 145 17.67 -2.94 -13.80
N LYS A 146 17.54 -1.63 -13.98
CA LYS A 146 18.35 -0.79 -14.86
C LYS A 146 19.20 0.15 -14.03
#